data_AF-A0A117R7D2-F1
#
_entry.id   AF-A0A117R7D2-F1
#
_cell.length_a   1.000
_cell.length_b   1.000
_cell.length_c   1.000
_cell.angle_alpha   90.00
_cell.angle_beta   90.00
_cell.angle_gamma   90.00
#
_symmetry.space_group_name_H-M   'P 1'
#
loop_
_entity.id
_entity.type
_entity.pdbx_description
1 polymer ?
#
loop_
_entity_poly.entity_id
_entity_poly.type
_entity_poly.pdbx_seq_one_letter_code
_entity_poly.pdbx_strand_id
1 'polypeptide(L)'
;MLIYEYLPHELVRLGVVSRAAGLDGRRVAAQVRLAQGRVGSARVLPAEPHHLSELFIAELRRLQWERIACLIEKERMTVYTPSHDRRAVRYEQQRLQRLVVDVAAAERSGGAAPEISRHRVYRIDARPAAGSRQDMPAPTVHLMAASPGEAAERAWAVHGRDGGLYRRGGGYRIASVEQALPEPGELF
;
A
#
# COMPACT_ATOMS: atom_id res chain seq x y z
N MET A 1 19.74 -5.02 -13.17
CA MET A 1 19.24 -3.70 -12.78
C MET A 1 18.88 -3.78 -11.31
N LEU A 2 19.53 -3.00 -10.44
CA LEU A 2 19.12 -2.91 -9.04
C LEU A 2 17.94 -1.96 -8.94
N ILE A 3 16.91 -2.38 -8.23
CA ILE A 3 15.62 -1.71 -8.20
C ILE A 3 15.33 -1.36 -6.74
N TYR A 4 15.14 -0.07 -6.45
CA TYR A 4 14.66 0.33 -5.12
C TYR A 4 13.15 0.14 -5.04
N GLU A 5 12.70 -0.85 -4.25
CA GLU A 5 11.28 -1.16 -4.07
C GLU A 5 10.74 -0.62 -2.73
N TYR A 6 9.62 0.10 -2.77
CA TYR A 6 8.94 0.54 -1.56
C TYR A 6 8.17 -0.59 -0.90
N LEU A 7 8.39 -0.85 0.39
CA LEU A 7 7.57 -1.79 1.13
C LEU A 7 6.17 -1.19 1.42
N PRO A 8 5.11 -1.99 1.62
CA PRO A 8 3.74 -1.49 1.77
C PRO A 8 3.57 -0.50 2.92
N HIS A 9 4.24 -0.77 4.06
CA HIS A 9 4.20 0.12 5.21
C HIS A 9 4.89 1.47 4.94
N GLU A 10 5.84 1.51 4.01
CA GLU A 10 6.53 2.74 3.60
C GLU A 10 5.66 3.57 2.69
N LEU A 11 4.96 2.93 1.74
CA LEU A 11 3.96 3.58 0.89
C LEU A 11 2.86 4.20 1.75
N VAL A 12 2.30 3.43 2.71
CA VAL A 12 1.28 3.94 3.64
C VAL A 12 1.80 5.14 4.43
N ARG A 13 2.98 5.01 5.03
CA ARG A 13 3.57 6.08 5.86
C ARG A 13 3.82 7.34 5.05
N LEU A 14 4.45 7.22 3.87
CA LEU A 14 4.76 8.36 3.01
C LEU A 14 3.49 9.04 2.51
N GLY A 15 2.49 8.26 2.11
CA GLY A 15 1.18 8.78 1.70
C GLY A 15 0.49 9.58 2.80
N VAL A 16 0.46 9.05 4.03
CA VAL A 16 -0.13 9.76 5.18
C VAL A 16 0.67 11.01 5.56
N VAL A 17 2.00 10.93 5.62
CA VAL A 17 2.86 12.08 5.95
C VAL A 17 2.73 13.19 4.90
N SER A 18 2.72 12.83 3.62
CA SER A 18 2.53 13.75 2.49
C SER A 18 1.17 14.45 2.58
N ARG A 19 0.07 13.70 2.79
CA ARG A 19 -1.28 14.28 2.94
C ARG A 19 -1.48 15.11 4.20
N ALA A 20 -0.78 14.76 5.28
CA ALA A 20 -0.89 15.48 6.53
C ALA A 20 -0.16 16.82 6.49
N ALA A 21 0.84 16.99 5.62
CA ALA A 21 1.68 18.17 5.59
C ALA A 21 0.83 19.44 5.38
N GLY A 22 0.98 20.41 6.28
CA GLY A 22 0.22 21.66 6.27
C GLY A 22 -1.21 21.57 6.81
N LEU A 23 -1.68 20.40 7.25
CA LEU A 23 -2.99 20.27 7.90
C LEU A 23 -2.93 20.73 9.36
N ASP A 24 -3.95 21.48 9.79
CA ASP A 24 -4.18 21.78 11.20
C ASP A 24 -4.71 20.58 11.99
N GLY A 25 -4.72 20.69 13.32
CA GLY A 25 -5.20 19.62 14.20
C GLY A 25 -6.66 19.20 13.97
N ARG A 26 -7.54 20.12 13.55
CA ARG A 26 -8.95 19.79 13.28
C ARG A 26 -9.09 18.92 12.02
N ARG A 27 -8.36 19.27 10.96
CA ARG A 27 -8.32 18.49 9.71
C ARG A 27 -7.67 17.14 9.91
N VAL A 28 -6.58 17.07 10.67
CA VAL A 28 -5.95 15.78 11.04
C VAL A 28 -6.91 14.91 11.86
N ALA A 29 -7.62 15.48 12.84
CA ALA A 29 -8.62 14.72 13.60
C ALA A 29 -9.78 14.20 12.73
N ALA A 30 -10.17 14.94 11.68
CA ALA A 30 -11.14 14.45 10.71
C ALA A 30 -10.59 13.25 9.92
N GLN A 31 -9.32 13.29 9.49
CA GLN A 31 -8.66 12.17 8.84
C GLN A 31 -8.53 10.94 9.75
N VAL A 32 -8.26 11.13 11.04
CA VAL A 32 -8.28 10.04 12.03
C VAL A 32 -9.65 9.35 12.06
N ARG A 33 -10.75 10.09 12.12
CA ARG A 33 -12.11 9.52 12.11
C ARG A 33 -12.40 8.76 10.82
N LEU A 34 -11.99 9.30 9.66
CA LEU A 34 -12.14 8.61 8.37
C LEU A 34 -11.33 7.31 8.34
N ALA A 35 -10.09 7.32 8.84
CA ALA A 35 -9.24 6.13 8.90
C ALA A 35 -9.82 5.07 9.86
N GLN A 36 -10.38 5.48 11.00
CA GLN A 36 -11.10 4.60 11.92
C GLN A 36 -12.34 3.96 11.26
N GLY A 37 -13.13 4.77 10.56
CA GLY A 37 -14.28 4.28 9.79
C GLY A 37 -13.87 3.24 8.75
N ARG A 38 -12.78 3.50 8.01
CA ARG A 38 -12.23 2.56 7.02
C ARG A 38 -11.76 1.25 7.63
N VAL A 39 -11.10 1.27 8.80
CA VAL A 39 -10.77 0.05 9.54
C VAL A 39 -12.03 -0.71 9.93
N GLY A 40 -13.07 -0.01 10.41
CA GLY A 40 -14.38 -0.61 10.72
C GLY A 40 -15.00 -1.30 9.50
N SER A 41 -15.01 -0.64 8.34
CA SER A 41 -15.49 -1.22 7.09
C SER A 41 -14.65 -2.41 6.61
N ALA A 42 -13.32 -2.34 6.73
CA ALA A 42 -12.44 -3.42 6.30
C ALA A 42 -12.60 -4.69 7.16
N ARG A 43 -12.97 -4.55 8.44
CA ARG A 43 -13.20 -5.69 9.35
C ARG A 43 -14.42 -6.54 9.00
N VAL A 44 -15.39 -5.96 8.29
CA VAL A 44 -16.62 -6.68 7.89
C VAL A 44 -16.51 -7.29 6.48
N LEU A 45 -15.42 -7.03 5.76
CA LEU A 45 -15.15 -7.64 4.48
C LEU A 45 -14.71 -9.11 4.65
N PRO A 46 -14.93 -9.95 3.62
CA PRO A 46 -14.35 -11.29 3.59
C PRO A 46 -12.83 -11.25 3.80
N ALA A 47 -12.31 -12.22 4.55
CA ALA A 47 -10.89 -12.32 4.80
C ALA A 47 -10.10 -12.51 3.49
N GLU A 48 -9.08 -11.69 3.30
CA GLU A 48 -8.19 -11.79 2.15
C GLU A 48 -7.09 -12.84 2.41
N PRO A 49 -6.66 -13.60 1.38
CA PRO A 49 -5.80 -14.77 1.55
C PRO A 49 -4.33 -14.48 1.92
N HIS A 50 -3.90 -13.21 1.91
CA HIS A 50 -2.50 -12.82 2.12
C HIS A 50 -2.33 -11.81 3.25
N HIS A 51 -1.11 -11.68 3.77
CA HIS A 51 -0.77 -10.70 4.81
C HIS A 51 -1.00 -9.25 4.39
N LEU A 52 -0.89 -8.95 3.10
CA LEU A 52 -1.27 -7.66 2.54
C LEU A 52 -2.77 -7.70 2.23
N SER A 53 -3.54 -6.93 2.99
CA SER A 53 -5.00 -6.84 2.88
C SER A 53 -5.49 -5.41 3.08
N GLU A 54 -6.73 -5.13 2.69
CA GLU A 54 -7.37 -3.83 2.93
C GLU A 54 -7.40 -3.49 4.43
N LEU A 55 -7.66 -4.48 5.29
CA LEU A 55 -7.64 -4.30 6.74
C LEU A 55 -6.24 -3.90 7.23
N PHE A 56 -5.20 -4.60 6.79
CA PHE A 56 -3.83 -4.29 7.17
C PHE A 56 -3.42 -2.88 6.73
N ILE A 57 -3.73 -2.51 5.49
CA ILE A 57 -3.46 -1.16 4.95
C ILE A 57 -4.22 -0.09 5.74
N ALA A 58 -5.50 -0.33 6.03
CA ALA A 58 -6.34 0.59 6.79
C ALA A 58 -5.83 0.78 8.23
N GLU A 59 -5.40 -0.30 8.89
CA GLU A 59 -4.85 -0.24 10.25
C GLU A 59 -3.53 0.53 10.30
N LEU A 60 -2.62 0.28 9.34
CA LEU A 60 -1.38 1.05 9.24
C LEU A 60 -1.65 2.54 9.05
N ARG A 61 -2.63 2.90 8.21
CA ARG A 61 -3.02 4.31 8.00
C ARG A 61 -3.58 4.94 9.25
N ARG A 62 -4.51 4.26 9.92
CA ARG A 62 -5.11 4.73 11.18
C ARG A 62 -4.03 5.01 12.21
N LEU A 63 -3.09 4.08 12.40
CA LEU A 63 -1.99 4.23 13.34
C LEU A 63 -1.10 5.43 12.99
N GLN A 64 -0.81 5.68 11.71
CA GLN A 64 -0.04 6.86 11.31
C GLN A 64 -0.80 8.17 11.53
N TRP A 65 -2.09 8.23 11.18
CA TRP A 65 -2.92 9.41 11.42
C TRP A 65 -3.04 9.74 12.92
N GLU A 66 -3.32 8.75 13.76
CA GLU A 66 -3.41 8.92 15.22
C GLU A 66 -2.08 9.41 15.81
N ARG A 67 -0.97 8.87 15.32
CA ARG A 67 0.37 9.29 15.71
C ARG A 67 0.67 10.73 15.28
N ILE A 68 0.19 11.18 14.11
CA ILE A 68 0.32 12.58 13.69
C ILE A 68 -0.52 13.49 14.59
N ALA A 69 -1.78 13.12 14.85
CA ALA A 69 -2.68 13.87 15.73
C ALA A 69 -2.08 14.08 17.12
N CYS A 70 -1.58 13.01 17.74
CA CYS A 70 -0.92 13.06 19.04
C CYS A 70 0.31 13.99 19.03
N LEU A 71 1.10 13.97 17.95
CA LEU A 71 2.27 14.84 17.82
C LEU A 71 1.87 16.32 17.73
N ILE A 72 0.86 16.65 16.92
CA ILE A 72 0.36 18.04 16.79
C ILE A 72 -0.07 18.58 18.15
N GLU A 73 -0.82 17.79 18.91
CA GLU A 73 -1.29 18.18 20.24
C GLU A 73 -0.13 18.35 21.21
N LYS A 74 0.75 17.35 21.31
CA LYS A 74 1.88 17.34 22.24
C LYS A 74 2.85 18.49 22.00
N GLU A 75 3.19 18.76 20.75
CA GLU A 75 4.15 19.80 20.36
C GLU A 75 3.47 21.15 20.07
N ARG A 76 2.14 21.25 20.29
CA ARG A 76 1.31 22.44 20.04
C ARG A 76 1.52 23.02 18.64
N MET A 77 1.60 22.16 17.63
CA MET A 77 1.79 22.57 16.25
C MET A 77 0.54 23.27 15.72
N THR A 78 0.69 24.42 15.06
CA THR A 78 -0.42 25.08 14.36
C THR A 78 -0.87 24.27 13.15
N VAL A 79 0.11 23.75 12.40
CA VAL A 79 -0.06 22.82 11.29
C VAL A 79 1.01 21.74 11.35
N TYR A 80 0.69 20.54 10.90
CA TYR A 80 1.67 19.46 10.83
C TYR A 80 2.78 19.79 9.84
N THR A 81 4.01 19.78 10.33
CA THR A 81 5.21 20.03 9.53
C THR A 81 6.11 18.79 9.60
N PRO A 82 6.27 18.02 8.52
CA PRO A 82 7.05 16.77 8.54
C PRO A 82 8.50 16.93 9.02
N SER A 83 9.15 18.08 8.77
CA SER A 83 10.51 18.35 9.25
C SER A 83 10.62 18.47 10.78
N HIS A 84 9.52 18.80 11.48
CA HIS A 84 9.45 18.82 12.95
C HIS A 84 9.10 17.45 13.55
N ASP A 85 8.74 16.49 12.72
CA ASP A 85 8.45 15.12 13.13
C ASP A 85 9.71 14.26 13.07
N ARG A 86 10.34 14.07 14.23
CA ARG A 86 11.56 13.25 14.36
C ARG A 86 11.42 11.84 13.79
N ARG A 87 10.22 11.24 13.82
CA ARG A 87 10.01 9.90 13.24
C ARG A 87 9.97 9.99 11.72
N ALA A 88 9.22 10.93 11.14
CA ALA A 88 9.21 11.14 9.70
C ALA A 88 10.61 11.42 9.15
N VAL A 89 11.38 12.30 9.80
CA VAL A 89 12.78 12.60 9.44
C VAL A 89 13.65 11.35 9.50
N ARG A 90 13.57 10.56 10.59
CA ARG A 90 14.35 9.33 10.72
C ARG A 90 14.02 8.31 9.63
N TYR A 91 12.73 8.15 9.32
CA TYR A 91 12.31 7.22 8.28
C TYR A 91 12.78 7.64 6.90
N GLU A 92 12.78 8.95 6.63
CA GLU A 92 13.35 9.50 5.41
C GLU A 92 14.85 9.22 5.31
N GLN A 93 15.59 9.44 6.39
CA GLN A 93 17.02 9.13 6.44
C GLN A 93 17.30 7.63 6.23
N GLN A 94 16.54 6.75 6.88
CA GLN A 94 16.65 5.29 6.66
C GLN A 94 16.34 4.90 5.22
N ARG A 95 15.36 5.56 4.60
CA ARG A 95 15.04 5.36 3.18
C ARG A 95 16.22 5.73 2.29
N LEU A 96 16.79 6.91 2.49
CA LEU A 96 17.93 7.41 1.74
C LEU A 96 19.19 6.57 1.96
N GLN A 97 19.43 6.11 3.19
CA GLN A 97 20.57 5.23 3.51
C GLN A 97 20.50 3.90 2.74
N ARG A 98 19.34 3.25 2.69
CA ARG A 98 19.17 2.03 1.90
C ARG A 98 19.36 2.29 0.41
N LEU A 99 18.79 3.38 -0.11
CA LEU A 99 18.99 3.78 -1.50
C LEU A 99 20.48 3.95 -1.82
N VAL A 100 21.25 4.62 -0.95
CA VAL A 100 22.71 4.76 -1.11
C VAL A 100 23.42 3.41 -1.12
N VAL A 101 23.03 2.47 -0.26
CA VAL A 101 23.59 1.11 -0.24
C VAL A 101 23.30 0.38 -1.56
N ASP A 102 22.07 0.50 -2.07
CA ASP A 102 21.67 -0.11 -3.35
C ASP A 102 22.43 0.50 -4.53
N VAL A 103 22.63 1.83 -4.52
CA VAL A 103 23.47 2.54 -5.52
C VAL A 103 24.90 2.02 -5.48
N ALA A 104 25.52 1.98 -4.29
CA ALA A 104 26.90 1.50 -4.14
C ALA A 104 27.05 0.01 -4.50
N ALA A 105 26.01 -0.81 -4.34
CA ALA A 105 26.00 -2.20 -4.80
C ALA A 105 25.93 -2.29 -6.34
N ALA A 106 25.14 -1.41 -6.98
CA ALA A 106 25.04 -1.33 -8.44
C ALA A 106 26.36 -0.92 -9.07
N GLU A 107 26.99 0.13 -8.55
CA GLU A 107 28.28 0.61 -9.04
C GLU A 107 29.35 -0.47 -8.93
N ARG A 108 29.44 -1.18 -7.79
CA ARG A 108 30.40 -2.28 -7.60
C ARG A 108 30.20 -3.46 -8.55
N SER A 109 28.98 -3.67 -9.02
CA SER A 109 28.66 -4.76 -9.96
C SER A 109 28.77 -4.34 -11.43
N GLY A 110 29.26 -3.13 -11.71
CA GLY A 110 29.31 -2.57 -13.07
C GLY A 110 27.92 -2.38 -13.69
N GLY A 111 26.87 -2.39 -12.86
CA GLY A 111 25.50 -2.18 -13.27
C GLY A 111 25.19 -0.69 -13.42
N ALA A 112 24.13 -0.39 -14.19
CA ALA A 112 23.56 0.95 -14.21
C ALA A 112 23.12 1.38 -12.79
N ALA A 113 23.10 2.69 -12.55
CA ALA A 113 22.53 3.27 -11.32
C ALA A 113 21.15 2.65 -11.05
N PRO A 114 20.80 2.36 -9.79
CA PRO A 114 19.56 1.69 -9.48
C PRO A 114 18.38 2.52 -9.97
N GLU A 115 17.49 1.87 -10.71
CA GLU A 115 16.25 2.49 -11.11
C GLU A 115 15.31 2.46 -9.91
N ILE A 116 14.72 3.61 -9.57
CA ILE A 116 13.68 3.67 -8.55
C ILE A 116 12.40 3.10 -9.16
N SER A 117 12.24 1.77 -9.14
CA SER A 117 10.95 1.17 -9.50
C SER A 117 9.96 1.43 -8.38
N ARG A 118 8.98 2.25 -8.71
CA ARG A 118 7.93 2.66 -7.82
C ARG A 118 6.89 1.54 -7.69
N HIS A 119 7.27 0.39 -7.10
CA HIS A 119 6.31 -0.67 -6.80
C HIS A 119 5.10 -0.09 -6.07
N ARG A 120 3.93 -0.47 -6.56
CA ARG A 120 2.62 -0.08 -6.07
C ARG A 120 1.95 -1.28 -5.47
N VAL A 121 1.04 -1.03 -4.54
CA VAL A 121 0.10 -2.07 -4.14
C VAL A 121 -1.12 -1.94 -5.02
N TYR A 122 -1.46 -3.04 -5.69
CA TYR A 122 -2.67 -3.17 -6.48
C TYR A 122 -3.66 -4.06 -5.75
N ARG A 123 -4.91 -3.61 -5.69
CA ARG A 123 -6.08 -4.40 -5.34
C ARG A 123 -6.61 -5.08 -6.59
N ILE A 124 -6.87 -6.37 -6.50
CA ILE A 124 -7.36 -7.18 -7.61
C ILE A 124 -8.64 -7.85 -7.13
N ASP A 125 -9.76 -7.42 -7.68
CA ASP A 125 -11.05 -8.04 -7.41
C ASP A 125 -11.34 -9.10 -8.45
N ALA A 126 -11.79 -10.26 -7.99
CA ALA A 126 -12.26 -11.32 -8.86
C ALA A 126 -13.79 -11.25 -9.04
N ARG A 127 -14.30 -11.96 -10.04
CA ARG A 127 -15.74 -12.25 -10.16
C ARG A 127 -15.96 -13.66 -10.69
N PRO A 128 -17.10 -14.31 -10.38
CA PRO A 128 -17.40 -15.65 -10.87
C PRO A 128 -17.30 -15.73 -12.40
N ALA A 129 -16.79 -16.86 -12.89
CA ALA A 129 -16.84 -17.17 -14.31
C ALA A 129 -18.28 -17.58 -14.71
N ALA A 130 -18.63 -17.44 -16.00
CA ALA A 130 -19.95 -17.91 -16.46
C ALA A 130 -20.07 -19.42 -16.22
N GLY A 131 -21.10 -19.85 -15.49
CA GLY A 131 -21.37 -21.26 -15.17
C GLY A 131 -20.74 -21.80 -13.87
N SER A 132 -20.05 -20.98 -13.06
CA SER A 132 -19.55 -21.40 -11.74
C SER A 132 -20.59 -21.20 -10.63
N ARG A 133 -20.58 -22.07 -9.61
CA ARG A 133 -21.38 -21.89 -8.37
C ARG A 133 -21.09 -20.53 -7.73
N GLN A 134 -22.14 -19.75 -7.47
CA GLN A 134 -22.09 -18.43 -6.84
C GLN A 134 -21.94 -18.47 -5.31
N ASP A 135 -21.81 -19.66 -4.72
CA ASP A 135 -21.94 -19.87 -3.27
C ASP A 135 -20.76 -19.33 -2.44
N MET A 136 -19.69 -18.82 -3.09
CA MET A 136 -18.53 -18.25 -2.42
C MET A 136 -18.35 -16.78 -2.84
N PRO A 137 -18.00 -15.88 -1.89
CA PRO A 137 -17.70 -14.50 -2.22
C PRO A 137 -16.48 -14.43 -3.14
N ALA A 138 -16.51 -13.52 -4.10
CA ALA A 138 -15.40 -13.36 -5.01
C ALA A 138 -14.16 -12.86 -4.26
N PRO A 139 -12.99 -13.51 -4.43
CA PRO A 139 -11.81 -13.15 -3.69
C PRO A 139 -11.30 -11.76 -4.10
N THR A 140 -10.78 -11.03 -3.12
CA THR A 140 -9.97 -9.83 -3.30
C THR A 140 -8.56 -10.15 -2.87
N VAL A 141 -7.56 -9.68 -3.63
CA VAL A 141 -6.14 -9.81 -3.24
C VAL A 141 -5.42 -8.49 -3.42
N HIS A 142 -4.49 -8.19 -2.51
CA HIS A 142 -3.55 -7.09 -2.66
C HIS A 142 -2.14 -7.60 -2.94
N LEU A 143 -1.50 -7.08 -3.98
CA LEU A 143 -0.15 -7.49 -4.41
C LEU A 143 0.72 -6.28 -4.75
N MET A 144 2.02 -6.41 -4.51
CA MET A 144 3.00 -5.45 -5.01
C MET A 144 3.39 -5.78 -6.46
N ALA A 145 3.40 -4.76 -7.32
CA ALA A 145 3.90 -4.85 -8.69
C ALA A 145 4.35 -3.47 -9.21
N ALA A 146 5.12 -3.42 -10.29
CA ALA A 146 5.52 -2.18 -10.95
C ALA A 146 4.41 -1.61 -11.85
N SER A 147 3.46 -2.45 -12.27
CA SER A 147 2.35 -2.03 -13.13
C SER A 147 1.06 -2.83 -12.86
N PRO A 148 -0.11 -2.34 -13.31
CA PRO A 148 -1.35 -3.12 -13.22
C PRO A 148 -1.30 -4.44 -14.01
N GLY A 149 -0.62 -4.44 -15.17
CA GLY A 149 -0.45 -5.64 -15.99
C GLY A 149 0.36 -6.71 -15.27
N GLU A 150 1.49 -6.31 -14.68
CA GLU A 150 2.31 -7.22 -13.87
C GLU A 150 1.55 -7.71 -12.62
N ALA A 151 0.74 -6.86 -11.99
CA ALA A 151 -0.09 -7.27 -10.86
C ALA A 151 -1.10 -8.36 -11.27
N ALA A 152 -1.74 -8.20 -12.44
CA ALA A 152 -2.65 -9.20 -12.99
C ALA A 152 -1.93 -10.52 -13.29
N GLU A 153 -0.75 -10.47 -13.92
CA GLU A 153 0.06 -11.65 -14.22
C GLU A 153 0.49 -12.39 -12.94
N ARG A 154 0.96 -11.66 -11.93
CA ARG A 154 1.32 -12.23 -10.62
C ARG A 154 0.12 -12.88 -9.95
N ALA A 155 -1.05 -12.24 -9.97
CA ALA A 155 -2.28 -12.82 -9.43
C ALA A 155 -2.66 -14.12 -10.15
N TRP A 156 -2.56 -14.15 -11.49
CA TRP A 156 -2.77 -15.38 -12.28
C TRP A 156 -1.73 -16.45 -11.97
N ALA A 157 -0.46 -16.11 -11.80
CA ALA A 157 0.59 -17.09 -11.52
C ALA A 157 0.41 -17.77 -10.15
N VAL A 158 0.01 -16.99 -9.13
CA VAL A 158 -0.18 -17.48 -7.76
C VAL A 158 -1.50 -18.25 -7.61
N HIS A 159 -2.56 -17.79 -8.27
CA HIS A 159 -3.91 -18.29 -8.03
C HIS A 159 -4.55 -18.98 -9.24
N GLY A 160 -3.89 -19.07 -10.38
CA GLY A 160 -4.42 -19.67 -11.61
C GLY A 160 -3.99 -21.12 -11.87
N ARG A 161 -3.14 -21.72 -11.02
CA ARG A 161 -2.76 -23.13 -11.11
C ARG A 161 -3.89 -24.06 -10.65
N ASP A 162 -3.83 -25.33 -11.01
CA ASP A 162 -4.82 -26.34 -10.64
C ASP A 162 -5.05 -26.37 -9.12
N GLY A 163 -6.29 -26.05 -8.72
CA GLY A 163 -6.69 -25.90 -7.31
C GLY A 163 -6.69 -24.45 -6.78
N GLY A 164 -6.28 -23.46 -7.59
CA GLY A 164 -6.28 -22.04 -7.27
C GLY A 164 -7.58 -21.29 -7.62
N LEU A 165 -7.68 -20.04 -7.16
CA LEU A 165 -8.87 -19.17 -7.28
C LEU A 165 -9.29 -18.87 -8.74
N TYR A 166 -8.35 -18.84 -9.69
CA TYR A 166 -8.57 -18.50 -11.10
C TYR A 166 -8.41 -19.73 -12.00
N ARG A 167 -9.25 -20.76 -11.84
CA ARG A 167 -9.18 -21.95 -12.71
C ARG A 167 -9.56 -21.60 -14.15
N ARG A 168 -8.76 -22.07 -15.13
CA ARG A 168 -9.08 -22.09 -16.56
C ARG A 168 -10.26 -23.07 -16.79
N GLY A 169 -11.49 -22.59 -16.61
CA GLY A 169 -12.72 -23.37 -16.84
C GLY A 169 -13.71 -23.48 -15.68
N GLY A 170 -13.47 -22.87 -14.51
CA GLY A 170 -14.51 -22.89 -13.46
C GLY A 170 -14.05 -22.33 -12.12
N GLY A 171 -14.43 -21.10 -11.82
CA GLY A 171 -14.18 -20.45 -10.53
C GLY A 171 -14.36 -18.94 -10.67
N TYR A 172 -13.27 -18.21 -10.88
CA TYR A 172 -13.30 -16.75 -10.95
C TYR A 172 -12.39 -16.21 -12.07
N ARG A 173 -12.69 -15.00 -12.55
CA ARG A 173 -11.86 -14.19 -13.46
C ARG A 173 -11.56 -12.85 -12.81
N ILE A 174 -10.40 -12.26 -13.12
CA ILE A 174 -10.07 -10.88 -12.70
C ILE A 174 -11.15 -9.93 -13.26
N ALA A 175 -11.75 -9.14 -12.37
CA ALA A 175 -12.76 -8.15 -12.69
C ALA A 175 -12.15 -6.74 -12.81
N SER A 176 -11.25 -6.40 -11.89
CA SER A 176 -10.57 -5.11 -11.80
C SER A 176 -9.14 -5.30 -11.28
N VAL A 177 -8.28 -4.34 -11.65
CA VAL A 177 -6.95 -4.16 -11.07
C VAL A 177 -6.80 -2.67 -10.79
N GLU A 178 -6.81 -2.31 -9.52
CA GLU A 178 -6.82 -0.92 -9.07
C GLU A 178 -5.62 -0.64 -8.19
N GLN A 179 -5.03 0.55 -8.31
CA GLN A 179 -3.94 0.95 -7.43
C GLN A 179 -4.50 1.30 -6.04
N ALA A 180 -4.14 0.51 -5.03
CA ALA A 180 -4.49 0.75 -3.64
C ALA A 180 -3.46 1.64 -2.92
N LEU A 181 -2.17 1.46 -3.24
CA LEU A 181 -1.09 2.31 -2.73
C LEU A 181 -0.11 2.71 -3.85
N PRO A 182 0.24 3.99 -3.97
CA PRO A 182 -0.34 5.12 -3.24
C PRO A 182 -1.80 5.34 -3.67
N GLU A 183 -2.59 6.07 -2.88
CA GLU A 183 -3.91 6.49 -3.36
C GLU A 183 -3.78 7.47 -4.52
N PRO A 184 -4.78 7.54 -5.40
CA PRO A 184 -4.89 8.64 -6.34
C PRO A 184 -4.71 9.99 -5.63
N GLY A 185 -3.77 10.81 -6.10
CA GLY A 185 -3.46 12.12 -5.54
C GLY A 185 -2.38 12.15 -4.46
N GLU A 186 -1.92 11.00 -3.95
CA GLU A 186 -0.69 10.94 -3.14
C GLU A 186 0.52 11.08 -4.07
N LEU A 187 1.24 12.20 -3.94
CA LEU A 187 2.47 12.46 -4.69
C LEU A 187 3.66 11.71 -4.05
N PHE A 188 4.51 11.16 -4.91
CA PHE A 188 5.88 10.76 -4.58
C PHE A 188 6.87 11.54 -5.43
#